data_AF-A0A9E1UVQ6-F1
#
_entry.id   AF-A0A9E1UVQ6-F1
#
_cell.length_a   1.000
_cell.length_b   1.000
_cell.length_c   1.000
_cell.angle_alpha   90.00
_cell.angle_beta   90.00
_cell.angle_gamma   90.00
#
_symmetry.space_group_name_H-M   'P 1'
#
loop_
_entity.id
_entity.type
_entity.pdbx_description
1 polymer ?
#
loop_
_entity_poly.entity_id
_entity_poly.type
_entity_poly.pdbx_seq_one_letter_code
_entity_poly.pdbx_strand_id
1 'polypeptide(L)'
;RRNDQGKVISPPNKHFREDGEWRGMMAAYRRFMDDLTSHLWGKAHRRLRELDPNHLISYRQGNTLAHDFALSGTSKHIDFICPEGYAIPHSDAGENAIGFITRYVDYTTAGKPVIWSEYGKSVWNRQRMAPNADAIKMVGEYHARFYRAALESGANGTAPWWWPGGYRVGERSDFGIVEPDRTERPAALLIREYAPKFKKSRPRPTPTAWLDYDRDAHAGGYWRTSFHEGADAYRAAANQGKTLGIRTKGTGTDSTNTPLVAIGNVPCNGSNPPKFLNAEFNHLQILAADGTWIEATDGAKIQVKPGQPIQARASLGNLQEATWVVSADKPGSVALVTRVAGRTVADNPIVKPVPRFADLTFRDLLIHPRLTRPTNLTVRLEALGRTPFGEARTFTLEPAGN
;
A
#
# COMPACT_ATOMS: atom_id res chain seq x y z
N ARG A 1 17.46 -8.68 -9.33
CA ARG A 1 18.03 -9.24 -10.59
C ARG A 1 19.03 -8.25 -11.16
N ARG A 2 20.15 -8.71 -11.72
CA ARG A 2 21.12 -7.88 -12.45
C ARG A 2 21.27 -8.42 -13.89
N ASN A 3 21.59 -7.57 -14.85
CA ASN A 3 21.98 -8.00 -16.19
C ASN A 3 23.45 -8.46 -16.21
N ASP A 4 23.94 -8.87 -17.38
CA ASP A 4 25.32 -9.37 -17.56
C ASP A 4 26.40 -8.31 -17.24
N GLN A 5 26.02 -7.03 -17.20
CA GLN A 5 26.86 -5.91 -16.81
C GLN A 5 26.76 -5.57 -15.32
N GLY A 6 26.07 -6.40 -14.52
CA GLY A 6 25.86 -6.16 -13.10
C GLY A 6 24.85 -5.06 -12.78
N LYS A 7 24.16 -4.46 -13.76
CA LYS A 7 23.16 -3.41 -13.53
C LYS A 7 21.87 -4.01 -12.99
N VAL A 8 21.27 -3.41 -11.97
CA VAL A 8 19.95 -3.80 -11.47
C VAL A 8 18.91 -3.60 -12.58
N ILE A 9 18.10 -4.63 -12.84
CA ILE A 9 17.05 -4.62 -13.85
C ILE A 9 15.72 -5.09 -13.28
N SER A 10 14.64 -4.53 -13.81
CA SER A 10 13.28 -4.96 -13.52
C SER A 10 12.98 -6.36 -14.08
N PRO A 11 11.96 -7.07 -13.55
CA PRO A 11 11.41 -8.23 -14.21
C PRO A 11 10.99 -7.92 -15.66
N PRO A 12 11.02 -8.89 -16.59
CA PRO A 12 10.50 -8.71 -17.94
C PRO A 12 9.00 -8.35 -17.94
N ASN A 13 8.55 -7.53 -18.89
CA ASN A 13 7.14 -7.10 -19.00
C ASN A 13 6.14 -8.26 -18.97
N LYS A 14 6.45 -9.40 -19.62
CA LYS A 14 5.57 -10.57 -19.63
C LYS A 14 5.31 -11.12 -18.22
N HIS A 15 6.28 -11.02 -17.30
CA HIS A 15 6.15 -11.54 -15.92
C HIS A 15 5.12 -10.75 -15.10
N PHE A 16 4.80 -9.52 -15.51
CA PHE A 16 3.78 -8.69 -14.86
C PHE A 16 2.36 -9.02 -15.32
N ARG A 17 2.20 -9.76 -16.43
CA ARG A 17 0.90 -10.00 -17.07
C ARG A 17 0.51 -11.47 -17.04
N GLU A 18 1.46 -12.32 -17.36
CA GLU A 18 1.28 -13.76 -17.50
C GLU A 18 1.74 -14.47 -16.24
N ASP A 19 1.12 -15.62 -15.97
CA ASP A 19 1.58 -16.53 -14.93
C ASP A 19 2.66 -17.48 -15.45
N GLY A 20 3.42 -18.05 -14.52
CA GLY A 20 4.44 -19.04 -14.85
C GLY A 20 5.34 -19.35 -13.66
N GLU A 21 6.45 -20.01 -13.93
CA GLU A 21 7.44 -20.40 -12.91
C GLU A 21 8.00 -19.18 -12.13
N TRP A 22 7.90 -17.97 -12.70
CA TRP A 22 8.31 -16.72 -12.04
C TRP A 22 7.32 -16.21 -10.98
N ARG A 23 6.19 -16.87 -10.74
CA ARG A 23 5.16 -16.41 -9.79
C ARG A 23 5.72 -16.07 -8.41
N GLY A 24 6.54 -16.96 -7.84
CA GLY A 24 7.18 -16.74 -6.55
C GLY A 24 8.13 -15.52 -6.54
N MET A 25 8.93 -15.37 -7.59
CA MET A 25 9.80 -14.19 -7.78
C MET A 25 8.97 -12.91 -7.87
N MET A 26 7.85 -12.93 -8.59
CA MET A 26 6.97 -11.77 -8.76
C MET A 26 6.21 -11.41 -7.48
N ALA A 27 5.85 -12.38 -6.65
CA ALA A 27 5.30 -12.15 -5.32
C ALA A 27 6.33 -11.43 -4.42
N ALA A 28 7.57 -11.93 -4.39
CA ALA A 28 8.67 -11.32 -3.65
C ALA A 28 8.99 -9.90 -4.15
N TYR A 29 9.02 -9.69 -5.47
CA TYR A 29 9.21 -8.38 -6.07
C TYR A 29 8.13 -7.39 -5.64
N ARG A 30 6.85 -7.78 -5.63
CA ARG A 30 5.77 -6.90 -5.17
C ARG A 30 5.85 -6.57 -3.69
N ARG A 31 6.21 -7.53 -2.84
CA ARG A 31 6.45 -7.23 -1.41
C ARG A 31 7.58 -6.23 -1.24
N PHE A 32 8.69 -6.40 -1.96
CA PHE A 32 9.77 -5.43 -1.98
C PHE A 32 9.30 -4.04 -2.42
N MET A 33 8.48 -3.95 -3.48
CA MET A 33 7.94 -2.66 -3.92
C MET A 33 6.95 -2.05 -2.92
N ASP A 34 6.11 -2.85 -2.25
CA ASP A 34 5.26 -2.36 -1.16
C ASP A 34 6.12 -1.76 -0.04
N ASP A 35 7.14 -2.49 0.42
CA ASP A 35 8.00 -2.07 1.54
C ASP A 35 8.80 -0.80 1.16
N LEU A 36 9.37 -0.75 -0.04
CA LEU A 36 10.11 0.41 -0.54
C LEU A 36 9.20 1.64 -0.67
N THR A 37 8.02 1.47 -1.27
CA THR A 37 7.08 2.59 -1.43
C THR A 37 6.51 3.04 -0.09
N SER A 38 6.20 2.12 0.82
CA SER A 38 5.78 2.45 2.19
C SER A 38 6.84 3.29 2.90
N HIS A 39 8.09 2.86 2.88
CA HIS A 39 9.19 3.57 3.52
C HIS A 39 9.36 5.01 2.99
N LEU A 40 9.39 5.16 1.66
CA LEU A 40 9.53 6.48 1.02
C LEU A 40 8.34 7.39 1.32
N TRP A 41 7.12 6.84 1.30
CA TRP A 41 5.91 7.56 1.66
C TRP A 41 5.85 7.92 3.13
N GLY A 42 6.29 7.04 4.03
CA GLY A 42 6.35 7.32 5.47
C GLY A 42 7.28 8.49 5.78
N LYS A 43 8.43 8.57 5.10
CA LYS A 43 9.34 9.73 5.20
C LYS A 43 8.66 11.02 4.72
N ALA A 44 8.03 10.99 3.55
CA ALA A 44 7.34 12.16 3.00
C ALA A 44 6.16 12.58 3.89
N HIS A 45 5.33 11.64 4.33
CA HIS A 45 4.18 11.85 5.21
C HIS A 45 4.59 12.53 6.51
N ARG A 46 5.61 12.00 7.22
CA ARG A 46 6.09 12.62 8.47
C ARG A 46 6.57 14.05 8.22
N ARG A 47 7.36 14.28 7.17
CA ARG A 47 7.85 15.61 6.84
C ARG A 47 6.73 16.58 6.49
N LEU A 48 5.71 16.13 5.75
CA LEU A 48 4.53 16.94 5.44
C LEU A 48 3.75 17.27 6.71
N ARG A 49 3.53 16.29 7.61
CA ARG A 49 2.83 16.53 8.90
C ARG A 49 3.55 17.50 9.82
N GLU A 50 4.88 17.52 9.81
CA GLU A 50 5.68 18.52 10.55
C GLU A 50 5.47 19.94 10.01
N LEU A 51 5.31 20.09 8.69
CA LEU A 51 5.16 21.37 8.02
C LEU A 51 3.71 21.85 7.98
N ASP A 52 2.78 20.90 7.87
CA ASP A 52 1.35 21.10 7.70
C ASP A 52 0.57 19.97 8.37
N PRO A 53 0.16 20.17 9.64
CA PRO A 53 -0.56 19.15 10.39
C PRO A 53 -2.03 19.02 9.97
N ASN A 54 -2.58 19.97 9.20
CA ASN A 54 -4.03 20.10 9.01
C ASN A 54 -4.54 19.60 7.65
N HIS A 55 -3.70 19.61 6.61
CA HIS A 55 -4.13 19.15 5.28
C HIS A 55 -4.07 17.63 5.13
N LEU A 56 -4.96 17.11 4.27
CA LEU A 56 -4.98 15.69 3.93
C LEU A 56 -3.84 15.36 2.95
N ILE A 57 -3.21 14.20 3.15
CA ILE A 57 -2.09 13.70 2.35
C ILE A 57 -2.56 12.52 1.51
N SER A 58 -2.36 12.63 0.20
CA SER A 58 -2.63 11.56 -0.77
C SER A 58 -1.79 11.76 -2.03
N TYR A 59 -2.01 10.93 -3.03
CA TYR A 59 -1.44 11.04 -4.37
C TYR A 59 -2.40 10.45 -5.40
N ARG A 60 -2.18 10.82 -6.66
CA ARG A 60 -2.78 10.15 -7.81
C ARG A 60 -2.22 8.74 -7.95
N GLN A 61 -2.99 7.76 -7.52
CA GLN A 61 -2.66 6.36 -7.72
C GLN A 61 -2.88 6.01 -9.19
N GLY A 62 -1.88 5.41 -9.83
CA GLY A 62 -1.92 5.12 -11.26
C GLY A 62 -3.05 4.18 -11.69
N ASN A 63 -3.13 3.97 -13.01
CA ASN A 63 -4.20 3.27 -13.72
C ASN A 63 -4.33 1.76 -13.48
N THR A 64 -3.84 1.25 -12.34
CA THR A 64 -3.89 -0.17 -11.99
C THR A 64 -3.27 -1.04 -13.09
N LEU A 65 -2.20 -0.58 -13.75
CA LEU A 65 -1.57 -1.32 -14.86
C LEU A 65 -0.80 -2.54 -14.33
N ALA A 66 -0.45 -3.48 -15.21
CA ALA A 66 0.29 -4.69 -14.83
C ALA A 66 1.60 -4.42 -14.06
N HIS A 67 2.28 -3.31 -14.38
CA HIS A 67 3.53 -2.88 -13.74
C HIS A 67 3.32 -1.88 -12.59
N ASP A 68 2.08 -1.62 -12.20
CA ASP A 68 1.76 -0.81 -11.02
C ASP A 68 2.11 -1.60 -9.75
N PHE A 69 2.59 -0.90 -8.73
CA PHE A 69 3.00 -1.48 -7.45
C PHE A 69 2.71 -0.58 -6.25
N ALA A 70 2.14 0.62 -6.45
CA ALA A 70 1.89 1.56 -5.36
C ALA A 70 0.55 1.33 -4.65
N LEU A 71 -0.41 0.65 -5.31
CA LEU A 71 -1.81 0.52 -4.87
C LEU A 71 -2.01 0.01 -3.43
N SER A 72 -1.08 -0.80 -2.91
CA SER A 72 -1.13 -1.31 -1.54
C SER A 72 -0.07 -0.74 -0.59
N GLY A 73 1.16 -0.51 -1.06
CA GLY A 73 2.31 -0.18 -0.21
C GLY A 73 2.17 1.12 0.58
N THR A 74 1.48 2.11 0.03
CA THR A 74 1.36 3.46 0.63
C THR A 74 0.22 3.56 1.65
N SER A 75 -0.59 2.51 1.80
CA SER A 75 -1.91 2.59 2.45
C SER A 75 -1.86 3.12 3.88
N LYS A 76 -0.78 2.85 4.63
CA LYS A 76 -0.57 3.36 5.99
C LYS A 76 -0.43 4.90 6.02
N HIS A 77 0.22 5.48 5.01
CA HIS A 77 0.77 6.85 5.03
C HIS A 77 -0.06 7.90 4.31
N ILE A 78 -1.24 7.53 3.82
CA ILE A 78 -2.19 8.43 3.14
C ILE A 78 -3.46 8.59 3.97
N ASP A 79 -4.19 9.69 3.82
CA ASP A 79 -5.48 9.86 4.49
C ASP A 79 -6.66 9.35 3.65
N PHE A 80 -6.49 9.35 2.33
CA PHE A 80 -7.44 8.87 1.33
C PHE A 80 -6.69 8.36 0.10
N ILE A 81 -7.31 7.56 -0.75
CA ILE A 81 -6.69 7.03 -1.96
C ILE A 81 -7.36 7.56 -3.22
N CYS A 82 -6.56 7.84 -4.26
CA CYS A 82 -7.04 8.39 -5.52
C CYS A 82 -6.73 7.53 -6.75
N PRO A 83 -7.42 6.39 -6.97
CA PRO A 83 -7.18 5.57 -8.16
C PRO A 83 -7.54 6.30 -9.46
N GLU A 84 -6.72 6.10 -10.50
CA GLU A 84 -6.98 6.57 -11.86
C GLU A 84 -7.73 5.54 -12.70
N GLY A 85 -8.60 6.02 -13.58
CA GLY A 85 -9.52 5.23 -14.39
C GLY A 85 -9.20 5.15 -15.89
N TYR A 86 -8.02 5.57 -16.37
CA TYR A 86 -7.73 5.59 -17.82
C TYR A 86 -7.68 4.17 -18.44
N ALA A 87 -7.28 3.16 -17.65
CA ALA A 87 -7.26 1.76 -18.08
C ALA A 87 -8.65 1.09 -18.10
N ILE A 88 -9.68 1.73 -17.53
CA ILE A 88 -11.03 1.17 -17.50
C ILE A 88 -11.61 1.21 -18.93
N PRO A 89 -12.07 0.07 -19.48
CA PRO A 89 -12.72 0.03 -20.78
C PRO A 89 -14.13 0.62 -20.70
N HIS A 90 -14.63 1.19 -21.81
CA HIS A 90 -16.03 1.60 -21.90
C HIS A 90 -16.91 0.38 -22.20
N SER A 91 -17.18 -0.42 -21.16
CA SER A 91 -18.00 -1.64 -21.23
C SER A 91 -18.50 -2.05 -19.85
N ASP A 92 -19.41 -3.03 -19.79
CA ASP A 92 -19.89 -3.60 -18.53
C ASP A 92 -18.74 -4.23 -17.72
N ALA A 93 -17.74 -4.81 -18.40
CA ALA A 93 -16.52 -5.29 -17.74
C ALA A 93 -15.75 -4.15 -17.05
N GLY A 94 -15.75 -2.95 -17.64
CA GLY A 94 -15.17 -1.76 -17.04
C GLY A 94 -15.91 -1.30 -15.79
N GLU A 95 -17.24 -1.29 -15.80
CA GLU A 95 -18.04 -0.98 -14.61
C GLU A 95 -17.79 -1.96 -13.46
N ASN A 96 -17.72 -3.25 -13.78
CA ASN A 96 -17.39 -4.28 -12.81
C ASN A 96 -15.97 -4.09 -12.23
N ALA A 97 -15.01 -3.67 -13.06
CA ALA A 97 -13.66 -3.33 -12.61
C ALA A 97 -13.63 -2.10 -11.69
N ILE A 98 -14.39 -1.03 -11.99
CA ILE A 98 -14.55 0.13 -11.09
C ILE A 98 -15.11 -0.34 -9.74
N GLY A 99 -16.17 -1.15 -9.79
CA GLY A 99 -16.80 -1.71 -8.61
C GLY A 99 -15.80 -2.48 -7.75
N PHE A 100 -15.12 -3.46 -8.35
CA PHE A 100 -14.10 -4.25 -7.65
C PHE A 100 -12.95 -3.39 -7.11
N ILE A 101 -12.34 -2.52 -7.92
CA ILE A 101 -11.20 -1.70 -7.49
C ILE A 101 -11.59 -0.83 -6.30
N THR A 102 -12.79 -0.25 -6.30
CA THR A 102 -13.30 0.55 -5.18
C THR A 102 -13.37 -0.28 -3.90
N ARG A 103 -13.93 -1.51 -3.96
CA ARG A 103 -13.98 -2.42 -2.80
C ARG A 103 -12.57 -2.88 -2.38
N TYR A 104 -11.68 -3.10 -3.35
CA TYR A 104 -10.31 -3.53 -3.10
C TYR A 104 -9.51 -2.47 -2.35
N VAL A 105 -9.57 -1.22 -2.80
CA VAL A 105 -8.84 -0.15 -2.12
C VAL A 105 -9.48 0.24 -0.79
N ASP A 106 -10.80 0.13 -0.65
CA ASP A 106 -11.48 0.25 0.64
C ASP A 106 -10.91 -0.77 1.66
N TYR A 107 -10.72 -2.01 1.23
CA TYR A 107 -10.11 -3.06 2.04
C TYR A 107 -8.61 -2.83 2.29
N THR A 108 -7.79 -2.52 1.27
CA THR A 108 -6.34 -2.37 1.43
C THR A 108 -5.96 -1.14 2.25
N THR A 109 -6.79 -0.11 2.23
CA THR A 109 -6.58 1.11 3.02
C THR A 109 -7.22 1.07 4.41
N ALA A 110 -7.78 -0.07 4.81
CA ALA A 110 -8.51 -0.25 6.08
C ALA A 110 -9.66 0.76 6.23
N GLY A 111 -10.34 1.05 5.12
CA GLY A 111 -11.53 1.88 5.08
C GLY A 111 -11.24 3.38 5.05
N LYS A 112 -10.12 3.83 4.46
CA LYS A 112 -9.91 5.25 4.17
C LYS A 112 -10.80 5.70 3.00
N PRO A 113 -11.10 7.00 2.87
CA PRO A 113 -11.92 7.49 1.77
C PRO A 113 -11.32 7.17 0.40
N VAL A 114 -12.19 6.90 -0.58
CA VAL A 114 -11.83 6.61 -1.97
C VAL A 114 -12.35 7.72 -2.87
N ILE A 115 -11.46 8.37 -3.61
CA ILE A 115 -11.83 9.38 -4.60
C ILE A 115 -11.27 8.94 -5.95
N TRP A 116 -12.11 8.56 -6.89
CA TRP A 116 -11.61 8.25 -8.23
C TRP A 116 -11.11 9.53 -8.89
N SER A 117 -9.79 9.67 -9.01
CA SER A 117 -9.17 10.84 -9.59
C SER A 117 -8.69 10.51 -10.98
N GLU A 118 -9.07 11.32 -11.94
CA GLU A 118 -8.72 11.20 -13.34
C GLU A 118 -9.21 9.95 -14.03
N TYR A 119 -10.21 10.18 -14.86
CA TYR A 119 -10.74 9.26 -15.83
C TYR A 119 -11.35 10.08 -16.93
N GLY A 120 -11.47 9.48 -18.10
CA GLY A 120 -12.00 10.08 -19.31
C GLY A 120 -11.43 9.37 -20.52
N LYS A 121 -11.82 9.80 -21.71
CA LYS A 121 -11.21 9.39 -22.98
C LYS A 121 -10.95 10.62 -23.81
N SER A 122 -9.91 10.58 -24.64
CA SER A 122 -9.67 11.71 -25.52
C SER A 122 -10.71 11.79 -26.62
N VAL A 123 -11.25 12.98 -26.85
CA VAL A 123 -12.17 13.29 -27.96
C VAL A 123 -11.44 13.82 -29.19
N TRP A 124 -10.13 14.05 -29.13
CA TRP A 124 -9.38 14.69 -30.22
C TRP A 124 -9.18 13.77 -31.42
N ASN A 125 -9.59 14.22 -32.60
CA ASN A 125 -9.26 13.57 -33.86
C ASN A 125 -7.98 14.18 -34.44
N ARG A 126 -6.91 13.38 -34.48
CA ARG A 126 -5.59 13.83 -34.98
C ARG A 126 -5.55 14.12 -36.48
N GLN A 127 -6.41 13.50 -37.29
CA GLN A 127 -6.45 13.75 -38.73
C GLN A 127 -7.18 15.06 -39.03
N ARG A 128 -8.30 15.30 -38.34
CA ARG A 128 -9.10 16.52 -38.50
C ARG A 128 -8.55 17.71 -37.71
N MET A 129 -7.65 17.47 -36.77
CA MET A 129 -7.17 18.45 -35.81
C MET A 129 -8.31 19.20 -35.12
N ALA A 130 -9.32 18.44 -34.69
CA ALA A 130 -10.51 18.94 -34.02
C ALA A 130 -11.12 17.87 -33.09
N PRO A 131 -11.96 18.24 -32.10
CA PRO A 131 -12.77 17.30 -31.35
C PRO A 131 -13.70 16.50 -32.27
N ASN A 132 -13.88 15.21 -31.97
CA ASN A 132 -14.82 14.33 -32.64
C ASN A 132 -16.16 14.30 -31.87
N ALA A 133 -17.26 14.64 -32.55
CA ALA A 133 -18.60 14.69 -31.95
C ALA A 133 -19.07 13.34 -31.39
N ASP A 134 -18.81 12.23 -32.08
CA ASP A 134 -19.15 10.88 -31.60
C ASP A 134 -18.33 10.51 -30.37
N ALA A 135 -17.06 10.92 -30.33
CA ALA A 135 -16.21 10.71 -29.16
C ALA A 135 -16.68 11.54 -27.96
N ILE A 136 -17.17 12.76 -28.18
CA ILE A 136 -17.78 13.59 -27.13
C ILE A 136 -19.01 12.90 -26.54
N LYS A 137 -19.89 12.35 -27.39
CA LYS A 137 -21.06 11.58 -26.93
C LYS A 137 -20.64 10.34 -26.13
N MET A 138 -19.69 9.56 -26.66
CA MET A 138 -19.17 8.36 -26.03
C MET A 138 -18.54 8.65 -24.66
N VAL A 139 -17.83 9.77 -24.52
CA VAL A 139 -17.27 10.20 -23.22
C VAL A 139 -18.37 10.52 -22.22
N GLY A 140 -19.50 11.11 -22.65
CA GLY A 140 -20.68 11.28 -21.80
C GLY A 140 -21.21 9.96 -21.26
N GLU A 141 -21.38 8.96 -22.12
CA GLU A 141 -21.82 7.61 -21.73
C GLU A 141 -20.83 6.94 -20.78
N TYR A 142 -19.53 7.04 -21.07
CA TYR A 142 -18.46 6.53 -20.22
C TYR A 142 -18.49 7.17 -18.82
N HIS A 143 -18.68 8.50 -18.72
CA HIS A 143 -18.78 9.19 -17.44
C HIS A 143 -20.02 8.75 -16.65
N ALA A 144 -21.16 8.55 -17.30
CA ALA A 144 -22.37 8.09 -16.64
C ALA A 144 -22.18 6.71 -15.99
N ARG A 145 -21.55 5.78 -16.72
CA ARG A 145 -21.15 4.46 -16.20
C ARG A 145 -20.19 4.59 -15.02
N PHE A 146 -19.19 5.46 -15.14
CA PHE A 146 -18.18 5.66 -14.10
C PHE A 146 -18.79 6.20 -12.81
N TYR A 147 -19.61 7.25 -12.89
CA TYR A 147 -20.26 7.83 -11.73
C TYR A 147 -21.19 6.84 -11.04
N ARG A 148 -21.99 6.08 -11.80
CA ARG A 148 -22.87 5.03 -11.26
C ARG A 148 -22.06 3.98 -10.50
N ALA A 149 -21.07 3.35 -11.15
CA ALA A 149 -20.29 2.28 -10.55
C ALA A 149 -19.48 2.75 -9.33
N ALA A 150 -18.88 3.95 -9.38
CA ALA A 150 -18.16 4.53 -8.25
C ALA A 150 -19.10 4.80 -7.06
N LEU A 151 -20.30 5.33 -7.32
CA LEU A 151 -21.29 5.63 -6.27
C LEU A 151 -21.82 4.35 -5.62
N GLU A 152 -22.22 3.36 -6.42
CA GLU A 152 -22.78 2.09 -5.96
C GLU A 152 -21.78 1.25 -5.15
N SER A 153 -20.51 1.25 -5.56
CA SER A 153 -19.45 0.52 -4.85
C SER A 153 -18.94 1.21 -3.58
N GLY A 154 -19.36 2.45 -3.35
CA GLY A 154 -19.12 3.19 -2.11
C GLY A 154 -17.96 4.17 -2.14
N ALA A 155 -17.51 4.62 -3.32
CA ALA A 155 -16.53 5.70 -3.40
C ALA A 155 -17.08 6.99 -2.77
N ASN A 156 -16.20 7.77 -2.16
CA ASN A 156 -16.53 9.04 -1.52
C ASN A 156 -16.59 10.20 -2.52
N GLY A 157 -15.88 10.10 -3.64
CA GLY A 157 -15.89 11.13 -4.65
C GLY A 157 -15.30 10.69 -5.98
N THR A 158 -15.37 11.61 -6.94
CA THR A 158 -14.82 11.49 -8.28
C THR A 158 -14.27 12.85 -8.72
N ALA A 159 -13.18 12.86 -9.47
CA ALA A 159 -12.58 14.04 -10.07
C ALA A 159 -12.21 13.71 -11.52
N PRO A 160 -13.14 13.84 -12.49
CA PRO A 160 -12.87 13.52 -13.89
C PRO A 160 -11.77 14.41 -14.49
N TRP A 161 -11.04 13.87 -15.45
CA TRP A 161 -10.08 14.63 -16.25
C TRP A 161 -10.77 15.06 -17.55
N TRP A 162 -10.81 16.34 -17.95
CA TRP A 162 -10.17 17.54 -17.37
C TRP A 162 -11.02 18.80 -17.57
N TRP A 163 -10.65 19.92 -16.94
CA TRP A 163 -11.25 21.25 -17.14
C TRP A 163 -10.18 22.30 -17.49
N PRO A 164 -10.30 23.09 -18.57
CA PRO A 164 -11.25 22.98 -19.70
C PRO A 164 -10.76 22.00 -20.78
N GLY A 165 -11.56 21.82 -21.84
CA GLY A 165 -11.17 21.10 -23.05
C GLY A 165 -10.32 21.90 -24.03
N GLY A 166 -10.08 21.30 -25.20
CA GLY A 166 -9.20 21.81 -26.24
C GLY A 166 -7.94 20.97 -26.42
N TYR A 167 -7.19 21.26 -27.48
CA TYR A 167 -5.98 20.52 -27.82
C TYR A 167 -4.84 20.80 -26.84
N ARG A 168 -4.37 19.75 -26.15
CA ARG A 168 -3.19 19.81 -25.29
C ARG A 168 -1.97 19.34 -26.07
N VAL A 169 -1.06 20.26 -26.38
CA VAL A 169 0.14 19.99 -27.21
C VAL A 169 0.99 18.85 -26.67
N GLY A 170 1.23 18.83 -25.35
CA GLY A 170 2.09 17.81 -24.72
C GLY A 170 1.51 16.40 -24.77
N GLU A 171 0.19 16.25 -24.64
CA GLU A 171 -0.49 14.94 -24.64
C GLU A 171 -1.08 14.57 -26.01
N ARG A 172 -1.17 15.55 -26.93
CA ARG A 172 -1.82 15.45 -28.24
C ARG A 172 -3.24 14.87 -28.13
N SER A 173 -3.98 15.40 -27.16
CA SER A 173 -5.29 14.93 -26.71
C SER A 173 -6.18 16.11 -26.30
N ASP A 174 -7.48 15.84 -26.21
CA ASP A 174 -8.51 16.67 -25.54
C ASP A 174 -9.34 15.74 -24.65
N PHE A 175 -9.33 15.94 -23.34
CA PHE A 175 -10.13 15.19 -22.34
C PHE A 175 -11.18 16.09 -21.67
N GLY A 176 -11.38 17.31 -22.17
CA GLY A 176 -12.23 18.31 -21.53
C GLY A 176 -13.64 17.84 -21.26
N ILE A 177 -14.16 18.14 -20.07
CA ILE A 177 -15.59 18.03 -19.76
C ILE A 177 -16.40 19.24 -20.25
N VAL A 178 -15.72 20.31 -20.66
CA VAL A 178 -16.30 21.50 -21.31
C VAL A 178 -15.46 21.92 -22.50
N GLU A 179 -16.05 22.69 -23.41
CA GLU A 179 -15.35 23.34 -24.51
C GLU A 179 -14.43 24.49 -24.02
N PRO A 180 -13.48 24.97 -24.85
CA PRO A 180 -12.64 26.11 -24.51
C PRO A 180 -13.41 27.40 -24.20
N ASP A 181 -14.58 27.58 -24.81
CA ASP A 181 -15.51 28.70 -24.55
C ASP A 181 -16.43 28.47 -23.32
N ARG A 182 -16.22 27.36 -22.59
CA ARG A 182 -16.98 26.89 -21.42
C ARG A 182 -18.37 26.34 -21.72
N THR A 183 -18.70 26.11 -22.98
CA THR A 183 -19.89 25.32 -23.34
C THR A 183 -19.79 23.93 -22.71
N GLU A 184 -20.84 23.51 -22.01
CA GLU A 184 -20.86 22.22 -21.32
C GLU A 184 -20.92 21.07 -22.33
N ARG A 185 -20.02 20.08 -22.18
CA ARG A 185 -20.15 18.80 -22.89
C ARG A 185 -21.03 17.85 -22.05
N PRO A 186 -21.53 16.73 -22.63
CA PRO A 186 -22.33 15.75 -21.89
C PRO A 186 -21.70 15.28 -20.57
N ALA A 187 -20.37 15.16 -20.51
CA ALA A 187 -19.64 14.82 -19.29
C ALA A 187 -19.79 15.86 -18.16
N ALA A 188 -19.82 17.16 -18.45
CA ALA A 188 -20.04 18.20 -17.44
C ALA A 188 -21.48 18.21 -16.93
N LEU A 189 -22.48 17.96 -17.80
CA LEU A 189 -23.89 17.91 -17.40
C LEU A 189 -24.14 16.87 -16.31
N LEU A 190 -23.46 15.72 -16.38
CA LEU A 190 -23.55 14.65 -15.37
C LEU A 190 -23.10 15.08 -13.97
N ILE A 191 -22.21 16.08 -13.86
CA ILE A 191 -21.79 16.60 -12.55
C ILE A 191 -22.98 17.18 -11.79
N ARG A 192 -23.94 17.82 -12.48
CA ARG A 192 -25.16 18.36 -11.85
C ARG A 192 -26.02 17.27 -11.24
N GLU A 193 -26.05 16.09 -11.86
CA GLU A 193 -26.80 14.93 -11.36
C GLU A 193 -26.06 14.22 -10.22
N TYR A 194 -24.75 13.96 -10.39
CA TYR A 194 -24.01 13.09 -9.49
C TYR A 194 -23.34 13.82 -8.32
N ALA A 195 -22.94 15.09 -8.46
CA ALA A 195 -22.30 15.82 -7.37
C ALA A 195 -23.20 15.91 -6.11
N PRO A 196 -24.51 16.20 -6.19
CA PRO A 196 -25.40 16.14 -5.02
C PRO A 196 -25.47 14.75 -4.41
N LYS A 197 -25.48 13.68 -5.23
CA LYS A 197 -25.48 12.30 -4.76
C LYS A 197 -24.20 11.98 -3.99
N PHE A 198 -23.04 12.38 -4.50
CA PHE A 198 -21.74 12.20 -3.84
C PHE A 198 -21.62 13.01 -2.54
N LYS A 199 -22.11 14.26 -2.52
CA LYS A 199 -22.10 15.15 -1.33
C LYS A 199 -23.05 14.68 -0.22
N LYS A 200 -24.13 13.99 -0.56
CA LYS A 200 -25.04 13.41 0.44
C LYS A 200 -24.29 12.35 1.24
N SER A 201 -24.33 12.45 2.57
CA SER A 201 -23.78 11.42 3.46
C SER A 201 -24.45 10.07 3.19
N ARG A 202 -23.64 9.01 3.10
CA ARG A 202 -24.07 7.64 2.83
C ARG A 202 -23.39 6.70 3.82
N PRO A 203 -24.08 5.65 4.32
CA PRO A 203 -23.39 4.60 5.05
C PRO A 203 -22.39 3.89 4.13
N ARG A 204 -21.27 3.45 4.69
CA ARG A 204 -20.34 2.57 3.97
C ARG A 204 -21.07 1.27 3.59
N PRO A 205 -20.91 0.77 2.35
CA PRO A 205 -21.51 -0.51 1.98
C PRO A 205 -20.96 -1.66 2.82
N THR A 206 -21.84 -2.34 3.56
CA THR A 206 -21.51 -3.54 4.36
C THR A 206 -21.44 -4.75 3.44
N PRO A 207 -20.33 -5.51 3.42
CA PRO A 207 -20.23 -6.74 2.65
C PRO A 207 -21.26 -7.80 3.02
N THR A 208 -21.88 -8.41 2.01
CA THR A 208 -22.78 -9.58 2.14
C THR A 208 -22.39 -10.74 1.21
N ALA A 209 -21.35 -10.55 0.40
CA ALA A 209 -20.62 -11.58 -0.34
C ALA A 209 -19.11 -11.34 -0.17
N TRP A 210 -18.29 -12.38 -0.34
CA TRP A 210 -16.84 -12.29 -0.09
C TRP A 210 -16.03 -12.88 -1.25
N LEU A 211 -15.00 -12.15 -1.68
CA LEU A 211 -13.89 -12.70 -2.44
C LEU A 211 -12.75 -13.08 -1.48
N ASP A 212 -12.35 -14.35 -1.50
CA ASP A 212 -11.12 -14.82 -0.86
C ASP A 212 -9.93 -14.45 -1.74
N TYR A 213 -9.28 -13.34 -1.41
CA TYR A 213 -8.20 -12.76 -2.19
C TYR A 213 -6.83 -13.34 -1.79
N ASP A 214 -6.04 -13.71 -2.80
CA ASP A 214 -4.61 -14.01 -2.64
C ASP A 214 -3.83 -13.38 -3.79
N ARG A 215 -3.09 -12.32 -3.47
CA ARG A 215 -2.28 -11.59 -4.46
C ARG A 215 -1.22 -12.47 -5.12
N ASP A 216 -0.73 -13.49 -4.43
CA ASP A 216 0.36 -14.33 -4.93
C ASP A 216 -0.15 -15.55 -5.68
N ALA A 217 -1.47 -15.70 -5.87
CA ALA A 217 -2.07 -16.78 -6.64
C ALA A 217 -1.74 -16.67 -8.15
N HIS A 218 -1.43 -15.46 -8.62
CA HIS A 218 -1.08 -15.18 -10.01
C HIS A 218 -0.01 -14.10 -10.13
N ALA A 219 0.97 -14.27 -11.02
CA ALA A 219 2.07 -13.32 -11.18
C ALA A 219 1.66 -11.91 -11.61
N GLY A 220 0.43 -11.72 -12.08
CA GLY A 220 -0.19 -10.41 -12.40
C GLY A 220 -0.70 -9.61 -11.19
N GLY A 221 -0.79 -10.22 -10.00
CA GLY A 221 -1.20 -9.55 -8.77
C GLY A 221 -2.56 -8.85 -8.89
N TYR A 222 -2.68 -7.67 -8.26
CA TYR A 222 -3.95 -6.95 -8.22
C TYR A 222 -4.44 -6.47 -9.59
N TRP A 223 -3.56 -6.15 -10.56
CA TRP A 223 -4.02 -5.78 -11.92
C TRP A 223 -4.84 -6.90 -12.53
N ARG A 224 -4.32 -8.13 -12.44
CA ARG A 224 -5.02 -9.32 -12.94
C ARG A 224 -6.37 -9.46 -12.26
N THR A 225 -6.39 -9.42 -10.92
CA THR A 225 -7.65 -9.53 -10.17
C THR A 225 -8.63 -8.41 -10.53
N SER A 226 -8.16 -7.17 -10.69
CA SER A 226 -9.01 -6.02 -10.99
C SER A 226 -9.78 -6.10 -12.29
N PHE A 227 -9.18 -6.70 -13.33
CA PHE A 227 -9.78 -6.77 -14.66
C PHE A 227 -10.30 -8.17 -15.01
N HIS A 228 -10.18 -9.14 -14.10
CA HIS A 228 -10.62 -10.51 -14.30
C HIS A 228 -11.40 -11.03 -13.07
N GLU A 229 -10.74 -11.79 -12.17
CA GLU A 229 -11.42 -12.56 -11.12
C GLU A 229 -12.23 -11.67 -10.15
N GLY A 230 -11.71 -10.48 -9.84
CA GLY A 230 -12.37 -9.50 -9.00
C GLY A 230 -13.55 -8.80 -9.67
N ALA A 231 -13.42 -8.45 -10.95
CA ALA A 231 -14.52 -7.90 -11.73
C ALA A 231 -15.67 -8.93 -11.89
N ASP A 232 -15.34 -10.20 -12.14
CA ASP A 232 -16.31 -11.29 -12.19
C ASP A 232 -17.00 -11.50 -10.83
N ALA A 233 -16.24 -11.44 -9.72
CA ALA A 233 -16.80 -11.53 -8.37
C ALA A 233 -17.73 -10.36 -8.04
N TYR A 234 -17.38 -9.14 -8.46
CA TYR A 234 -18.23 -7.97 -8.28
C TYR A 234 -19.55 -8.13 -9.06
N ARG A 235 -19.47 -8.53 -10.33
CA ARG A 235 -20.63 -8.84 -11.16
C ARG A 235 -21.53 -9.89 -10.51
N ALA A 236 -20.94 -10.99 -10.03
CA ALA A 236 -21.68 -12.08 -9.40
C ALA A 236 -22.41 -11.64 -8.12
N ALA A 237 -21.77 -10.80 -7.30
CA ALA A 237 -22.39 -10.23 -6.11
C ALA A 237 -23.53 -9.27 -6.48
N ALA A 238 -23.28 -8.34 -7.41
CA ALA A 238 -24.26 -7.36 -7.88
C ALA A 238 -25.53 -8.04 -8.46
N ASN A 239 -25.37 -9.08 -9.28
CA ASN A 239 -26.49 -9.85 -9.83
C ASN A 239 -27.36 -10.54 -8.76
N GLN A 240 -26.83 -10.75 -7.56
CA GLN A 240 -27.56 -11.30 -6.41
C GLN A 240 -28.06 -10.22 -5.44
N GLY A 241 -27.93 -8.93 -5.79
CA GLY A 241 -28.21 -7.82 -4.88
C GLY A 241 -27.30 -7.77 -3.64
N LYS A 242 -26.10 -8.35 -3.73
CA LYS A 242 -25.12 -8.42 -2.64
C LYS A 242 -24.00 -7.41 -2.82
N THR A 243 -23.43 -6.97 -1.70
CA THR A 243 -22.26 -6.11 -1.66
C THR A 243 -21.00 -6.97 -1.54
N LEU A 244 -20.07 -6.83 -2.47
CA LEU A 244 -18.79 -7.54 -2.41
C LEU A 244 -17.90 -6.96 -1.30
N GLY A 245 -17.41 -7.82 -0.42
CA GLY A 245 -16.26 -7.59 0.46
C GLY A 245 -15.07 -8.40 0.00
N ILE A 246 -13.90 -8.02 0.50
CA ILE A 246 -12.63 -8.69 0.21
C ILE A 246 -12.01 -9.09 1.55
N ARG A 247 -11.51 -10.32 1.60
CA ARG A 247 -10.78 -10.85 2.75
C ARG A 247 -9.63 -11.72 2.26
N THR A 248 -8.64 -11.90 3.10
CA THR A 248 -7.57 -12.89 2.91
C THR A 248 -7.63 -13.89 4.05
N LYS A 249 -6.73 -14.89 4.04
CA LYS A 249 -6.52 -15.78 5.19
C LYS A 249 -5.96 -15.05 6.43
N GLY A 250 -5.49 -13.81 6.29
CA GLY A 250 -5.03 -12.97 7.39
C GLY A 250 -6.14 -12.10 8.00
N THR A 251 -7.29 -11.97 7.34
CA THR A 251 -8.38 -11.12 7.84
C THR A 251 -8.93 -11.64 9.16
N GLY A 252 -8.99 -10.76 10.17
CA GLY A 252 -9.47 -11.10 11.52
C GLY A 252 -8.49 -11.91 12.37
N THR A 253 -7.23 -12.04 11.93
CA THR A 253 -6.19 -12.77 12.67
C THR A 253 -5.30 -11.85 13.50
N ASP A 254 -4.49 -12.45 14.37
CA ASP A 254 -3.43 -11.82 15.15
C ASP A 254 -2.11 -12.59 15.02
N SER A 255 -1.05 -12.10 15.66
CA SER A 255 0.28 -12.71 15.62
C SER A 255 0.36 -14.12 16.23
N THR A 256 -0.65 -14.59 16.97
CA THR A 256 -0.72 -15.96 17.52
C THR A 256 -1.40 -16.96 16.58
N ASN A 257 -2.34 -16.52 15.75
CA ASN A 257 -3.17 -17.41 14.93
C ASN A 257 -3.09 -17.16 13.42
N THR A 258 -2.43 -16.09 12.96
CA THR A 258 -2.28 -15.83 11.52
C THR A 258 -1.54 -16.98 10.82
N PRO A 259 -1.91 -17.37 9.58
CA PRO A 259 -1.28 -18.50 8.90
C PRO A 259 0.24 -18.28 8.68
N LEU A 260 1.03 -19.32 8.93
CA LEU A 260 2.48 -19.34 8.65
C LEU A 260 2.77 -19.66 7.19
N VAL A 261 2.30 -18.78 6.31
CA VAL A 261 2.57 -18.79 4.88
C VAL A 261 3.41 -17.56 4.54
N ALA A 262 4.47 -17.76 3.78
CA ALA A 262 5.33 -16.70 3.28
C ALA A 262 4.90 -16.23 1.89
N ILE A 263 5.43 -15.06 1.51
CA ILE A 263 5.23 -14.48 0.17
C ILE A 263 5.57 -15.52 -0.91
N GLY A 264 4.70 -15.61 -1.93
CA GLY A 264 4.82 -16.61 -2.99
C GLY A 264 4.15 -17.95 -2.70
N ASN A 265 3.30 -18.01 -1.66
CA ASN A 265 2.54 -19.22 -1.29
C ASN A 265 3.40 -20.41 -0.86
N VAL A 266 4.54 -20.14 -0.22
CA VAL A 266 5.43 -21.17 0.34
C VAL A 266 5.34 -21.22 1.86
N PRO A 267 5.70 -22.33 2.52
CA PRO A 267 5.77 -22.39 3.97
C PRO A 267 6.67 -21.29 4.56
N CYS A 268 6.23 -20.66 5.64
CA CYS A 268 7.07 -19.70 6.36
C CYS A 268 8.12 -20.46 7.18
N ASN A 269 9.40 -20.15 6.96
CA ASN A 269 10.55 -20.87 7.57
C ASN A 269 11.45 -19.96 8.42
N GLY A 270 11.04 -18.71 8.66
CA GLY A 270 11.79 -17.72 9.43
C GLY A 270 12.91 -16.99 8.67
N SER A 271 13.26 -17.41 7.46
CA SER A 271 14.17 -16.66 6.56
C SER A 271 13.42 -15.95 5.44
N ASN A 272 12.21 -16.40 5.11
CA ASN A 272 11.31 -15.75 4.15
C ASN A 272 10.27 -14.85 4.82
N PRO A 273 9.83 -13.76 4.16
CA PRO A 273 8.89 -12.82 4.76
C PRO A 273 7.49 -13.44 4.87
N PRO A 274 6.86 -13.42 6.06
CA PRO A 274 5.47 -13.86 6.22
C PRO A 274 4.51 -12.95 5.46
N LYS A 275 3.41 -13.51 4.94
CA LYS A 275 2.40 -12.74 4.18
C LYS A 275 1.69 -11.71 5.05
N PHE A 276 1.21 -12.14 6.21
CA PHE A 276 0.24 -11.40 7.02
C PHE A 276 0.84 -10.66 8.22
N LEU A 277 2.18 -10.72 8.38
CA LEU A 277 2.93 -9.94 9.34
C LEU A 277 3.98 -9.10 8.59
N ASN A 278 4.02 -7.81 8.89
CA ASN A 278 5.05 -6.91 8.39
C ASN A 278 5.13 -5.67 9.25
N ALA A 279 6.31 -5.10 9.33
CA ALA A 279 6.58 -3.87 10.05
C ALA A 279 7.61 -3.04 9.30
N GLU A 280 7.58 -1.74 9.54
CA GLU A 280 8.63 -0.80 9.16
C GLU A 280 9.00 0.07 10.36
N PHE A 281 10.24 0.54 10.41
CA PHE A 281 10.64 1.54 11.38
C PHE A 281 10.20 2.94 10.90
N ASN A 282 9.46 3.65 11.76
CA ASN A 282 9.32 5.10 11.64
C ASN A 282 10.62 5.80 12.04
N HIS A 283 11.24 5.30 13.12
CA HIS A 283 12.59 5.64 13.56
C HIS A 283 13.13 4.54 14.49
N LEU A 284 14.45 4.39 14.53
CA LEU A 284 15.19 3.65 15.57
C LEU A 284 16.38 4.51 15.97
N GLN A 285 16.41 4.96 17.23
CA GLN A 285 17.41 5.91 17.71
C GLN A 285 18.15 5.35 18.91
N ILE A 286 19.47 5.48 18.89
CA ILE A 286 20.38 5.04 19.94
C ILE A 286 20.87 6.26 20.71
N LEU A 287 20.95 6.16 22.03
CA LEU A 287 21.59 7.18 22.85
C LEU A 287 23.11 7.07 22.72
N ALA A 288 23.72 8.04 22.06
CA ALA A 288 25.16 8.08 21.81
C ALA A 288 25.95 8.47 23.07
N ALA A 289 27.28 8.33 23.00
CA ALA A 289 28.19 8.62 24.11
C ALA A 289 28.11 10.06 24.62
N ASP A 290 27.83 11.01 23.72
CA ASP A 290 27.65 12.44 24.00
C ASP A 290 26.26 12.81 24.53
N GLY A 291 25.34 11.84 24.65
CA GLY A 291 23.97 12.06 25.09
C GLY A 291 22.99 12.46 23.99
N THR A 292 23.41 12.47 22.72
CA THR A 292 22.52 12.74 21.59
C THR A 292 21.80 11.47 21.11
N TRP A 293 20.62 11.64 20.51
CA TRP A 293 19.87 10.55 19.88
C TRP A 293 20.27 10.45 18.41
N ILE A 294 20.89 9.34 18.02
CA ILE A 294 21.35 9.10 16.64
C ILE A 294 20.48 8.04 15.98
N GLU A 295 20.01 8.31 14.76
CA GLU A 295 19.26 7.35 13.96
C GLU A 295 20.15 6.16 13.54
N ALA A 296 19.70 4.94 13.86
CA ALA A 296 20.37 3.70 13.50
C ALA A 296 19.87 3.19 12.14
N THR A 297 20.53 3.66 11.08
CA THR A 297 20.33 3.16 9.72
C THR A 297 21.23 1.97 9.41
N ASP A 298 20.93 1.23 8.34
CA ASP A 298 21.75 0.10 7.94
C ASP A 298 23.19 0.52 7.61
N GLY A 299 24.16 -0.16 8.24
CA GLY A 299 25.57 0.15 8.13
C GLY A 299 26.06 1.32 8.99
N ALA A 300 25.19 1.97 9.77
CA ALA A 300 25.59 3.03 10.68
C ALA A 300 26.61 2.52 11.72
N LYS A 301 27.47 3.42 12.17
CA LYS A 301 28.40 3.22 13.28
C LYS A 301 28.10 4.26 14.35
N ILE A 302 27.75 3.81 15.55
CA ILE A 302 27.28 4.69 16.62
C ILE A 302 28.18 4.50 17.83
N GLN A 303 28.78 5.61 18.26
CA GLN A 303 29.63 5.65 19.45
C GLN A 303 28.75 5.70 20.71
N VAL A 304 28.96 4.77 21.63
CA VAL A 304 28.16 4.62 22.86
C VAL A 304 29.04 4.57 24.10
N LYS A 305 28.48 4.90 25.27
CA LYS A 305 29.21 4.83 26.54
C LYS A 305 29.64 3.39 26.83
N PRO A 306 30.92 3.11 27.08
CA PRO A 306 31.38 1.76 27.38
C PRO A 306 30.84 1.29 28.72
N GLY A 307 30.64 -0.02 28.84
CA GLY A 307 30.38 -0.66 30.15
C GLY A 307 29.00 -0.44 30.75
N GLN A 308 28.08 0.26 30.07
CA GLN A 308 26.72 0.53 30.52
C GLN A 308 25.68 -0.11 29.58
N PRO A 309 24.42 -0.29 30.04
CA PRO A 309 23.31 -0.66 29.17
C PRO A 309 23.09 0.37 28.06
N ILE A 310 22.95 -0.11 26.83
CA ILE A 310 22.72 0.75 25.67
C ILE A 310 21.22 1.00 25.53
N GLN A 311 20.83 2.27 25.71
CA GLN A 311 19.47 2.74 25.58
C GLN A 311 19.13 3.08 24.14
N ALA A 312 17.90 2.75 23.75
CA ALA A 312 17.31 3.16 22.48
C ALA A 312 15.86 3.61 22.65
N ARG A 313 15.34 4.27 21.62
CA ARG A 313 13.91 4.50 21.43
C ARG A 313 13.55 4.17 19.99
N ALA A 314 12.34 3.68 19.77
CA ALA A 314 11.89 3.31 18.44
C ALA A 314 10.40 3.54 18.27
N SER A 315 10.00 3.77 17.02
CA SER A 315 8.61 3.66 16.59
C SER A 315 8.53 2.78 15.35
N LEU A 316 7.56 1.88 15.33
CA LEU A 316 7.33 0.93 14.23
C LEU A 316 5.86 0.90 13.86
N GLY A 317 5.58 0.75 12.56
CA GLY A 317 4.23 0.68 12.03
C GLY A 317 3.81 -0.72 11.61
N ASN A 318 2.58 -1.13 11.94
CA ASN A 318 2.01 -2.36 11.41
C ASN A 318 1.54 -2.18 9.96
N LEU A 319 2.16 -2.90 9.02
CA LEU A 319 1.89 -2.78 7.59
C LEU A 319 0.93 -3.85 7.04
N GLN A 320 0.55 -4.85 7.85
CA GLN A 320 -0.28 -5.97 7.41
C GLN A 320 -1.51 -6.16 8.30
N GLU A 321 -2.38 -7.09 7.91
CA GLU A 321 -3.70 -7.29 8.50
C GLU A 321 -3.68 -7.82 9.93
N ALA A 322 -2.74 -8.70 10.26
CA ALA A 322 -2.74 -9.35 11.56
C ALA A 322 -2.40 -8.34 12.66
N THR A 323 -3.22 -8.30 13.70
CA THR A 323 -2.93 -7.49 14.89
C THR A 323 -1.73 -8.08 15.63
N TRP A 324 -0.76 -7.26 16.01
CA TRP A 324 0.32 -7.70 16.90
C TRP A 324 -0.22 -7.76 18.32
N VAL A 325 0.00 -8.86 19.04
CA VAL A 325 -0.52 -9.02 20.40
C VAL A 325 0.57 -9.44 21.40
N VAL A 326 0.27 -9.21 22.68
CA VAL A 326 1.00 -9.82 23.80
C VAL A 326 0.29 -11.11 24.15
N SER A 327 1.04 -12.20 24.27
CA SER A 327 0.49 -13.49 24.71
C SER A 327 1.43 -14.13 25.73
N ALA A 328 0.88 -14.52 26.88
CA ALA A 328 1.61 -15.31 27.88
C ALA A 328 1.46 -16.83 27.63
N ASP A 329 0.32 -17.24 27.07
CA ASP A 329 -0.10 -18.64 27.04
C ASP A 329 0.21 -19.36 25.72
N LYS A 330 0.55 -18.62 24.66
CA LYS A 330 0.76 -19.15 23.31
C LYS A 330 1.93 -18.48 22.58
N PRO A 331 2.60 -19.19 21.66
CA PRO A 331 3.52 -18.56 20.72
C PRO A 331 2.86 -17.43 19.94
N GLY A 332 3.64 -16.44 19.55
CA GLY A 332 3.19 -15.30 18.75
C GLY A 332 3.08 -13.98 19.51
N SER A 333 3.46 -13.94 20.79
CA SER A 333 3.71 -12.68 21.49
C SER A 333 4.76 -11.87 20.74
N VAL A 334 4.49 -10.59 20.46
CA VAL A 334 5.40 -9.77 19.65
C VAL A 334 6.41 -9.01 20.52
N ALA A 335 7.67 -9.05 20.11
CA ALA A 335 8.75 -8.31 20.74
C ALA A 335 9.73 -7.74 19.70
N LEU A 336 10.38 -6.63 20.03
CA LEU A 336 11.52 -6.11 19.29
C LEU A 336 12.80 -6.80 19.80
N VAL A 337 13.38 -7.64 18.96
CA VAL A 337 14.50 -8.51 19.30
C VAL A 337 15.79 -7.94 18.74
N THR A 338 16.81 -7.85 19.58
CA THR A 338 18.18 -7.52 19.19
C THR A 338 19.03 -8.79 19.17
N ARG A 339 19.72 -9.03 18.05
CA ARG A 339 20.63 -10.17 17.87
C ARG A 339 22.06 -9.74 17.61
N VAL A 340 23.00 -10.48 18.19
CA VAL A 340 24.44 -10.38 17.93
C VAL A 340 24.94 -11.77 17.53
N ALA A 341 25.54 -11.90 16.35
CA ALA A 341 25.97 -13.18 15.79
C ALA A 341 24.87 -14.29 15.88
N GLY A 342 23.62 -13.91 15.59
CA GLY A 342 22.45 -14.79 15.64
C GLY A 342 21.84 -15.02 17.03
N ARG A 343 22.53 -14.67 18.13
CA ARG A 343 22.04 -14.86 19.50
C ARG A 343 21.23 -13.66 19.97
N THR A 344 20.11 -13.90 20.64
CA THR A 344 19.31 -12.85 21.28
C THR A 344 20.10 -12.25 22.44
N VAL A 345 20.26 -10.93 22.46
CA VAL A 345 20.92 -10.18 23.54
C VAL A 345 19.97 -9.24 24.28
N ALA A 346 18.84 -8.91 23.67
CA ALA A 346 17.73 -8.20 24.28
C ALA A 346 16.43 -8.50 23.53
N ASP A 347 15.33 -8.57 24.25
CA ASP A 347 13.97 -8.66 23.73
C ASP A 347 13.08 -7.65 24.46
N ASN A 348 12.40 -6.82 23.69
CA ASN A 348 11.55 -5.75 24.22
C ASN A 348 10.11 -6.05 23.81
N PRO A 349 9.30 -6.69 24.68
CA PRO A 349 7.93 -7.07 24.34
C PRO A 349 7.06 -5.82 24.13
N ILE A 350 6.11 -5.92 23.22
CA ILE A 350 5.06 -4.89 23.14
C ILE A 350 4.20 -4.94 24.40
N VAL A 351 3.55 -3.84 24.74
CA VAL A 351 2.73 -3.76 25.98
C VAL A 351 1.22 -3.71 25.70
N LYS A 352 0.84 -3.49 24.44
CA LYS A 352 -0.56 -3.40 24.00
C LYS A 352 -0.70 -3.92 22.57
N PRO A 353 -1.90 -4.39 22.17
CA PRO A 353 -2.15 -4.76 20.79
C PRO A 353 -1.89 -3.62 19.80
N VAL A 354 -1.32 -3.95 18.63
CA VAL A 354 -1.04 -2.99 17.55
C VAL A 354 -1.82 -3.43 16.30
N PRO A 355 -3.02 -2.85 16.06
CA PRO A 355 -3.81 -3.20 14.89
C PRO A 355 -3.15 -2.71 13.60
N ARG A 356 -3.67 -3.18 12.46
CA ARG A 356 -3.24 -2.75 11.12
C ARG A 356 -3.12 -1.22 11.04
N PHE A 357 -2.00 -0.74 10.50
CA PHE A 357 -1.65 0.68 10.32
C PHE A 357 -1.42 1.51 11.59
N ALA A 358 -1.63 0.96 12.79
CA ALA A 358 -1.22 1.64 14.01
C ALA A 358 0.31 1.67 14.18
N ASP A 359 0.77 2.60 15.01
CA ASP A 359 2.15 2.69 15.44
C ASP A 359 2.33 2.15 16.85
N LEU A 360 3.45 1.47 17.03
CA LEU A 360 4.05 1.12 18.29
C LEU A 360 5.13 2.14 18.62
N THR A 361 5.28 2.49 19.90
CA THR A 361 6.37 3.35 20.38
C THR A 361 7.01 2.71 21.60
N PHE A 362 8.33 2.58 21.55
CA PHE A 362 9.17 2.24 22.68
C PHE A 362 9.97 3.47 23.08
N ARG A 363 9.76 3.96 24.30
CA ARG A 363 10.50 5.12 24.83
C ARG A 363 11.85 4.72 25.40
N ASP A 364 11.89 3.56 26.04
CA ASP A 364 13.07 3.00 26.70
C ASP A 364 13.25 1.56 26.24
N LEU A 365 14.23 1.33 25.36
CA LEU A 365 14.63 0.02 24.88
C LEU A 365 15.99 -0.34 25.43
N LEU A 366 16.15 -1.60 25.82
CA LEU A 366 17.46 -2.21 25.96
C LEU A 366 17.88 -2.78 24.61
N ILE A 367 18.98 -2.29 24.05
CA ILE A 367 19.57 -2.85 22.82
C ILE A 367 20.68 -3.84 23.15
N HIS A 368 21.51 -3.51 24.14
CA HIS A 368 22.61 -4.36 24.57
C HIS A 368 22.91 -4.12 26.05
N PRO A 369 23.08 -5.16 26.88
CA PRO A 369 23.26 -5.00 28.33
C PRO A 369 24.57 -4.34 28.72
N ARG A 370 25.66 -4.63 27.99
CA ARG A 370 26.98 -4.05 28.24
C ARG A 370 27.90 -4.21 27.04
N LEU A 371 28.45 -3.13 26.51
CA LEU A 371 29.32 -3.18 25.33
C LEU A 371 30.78 -2.86 25.72
N THR A 372 31.72 -3.72 25.34
CA THR A 372 33.17 -3.57 25.62
C THR A 372 34.03 -3.61 24.36
N ARG A 373 33.45 -3.97 23.21
CA ARG A 373 34.10 -4.00 21.91
C ARG A 373 33.11 -3.62 20.81
N PRO A 374 33.57 -3.15 19.65
CA PRO A 374 32.70 -2.94 18.50
C PRO A 374 31.84 -4.18 18.23
N THR A 375 30.53 -3.97 18.14
CA THR A 375 29.56 -5.06 18.00
C THR A 375 28.57 -4.73 16.90
N ASN A 376 28.54 -5.57 15.87
CA ASN A 376 27.50 -5.53 14.85
C ASN A 376 26.25 -6.25 15.38
N LEU A 377 25.10 -5.60 15.27
CA LEU A 377 23.84 -6.13 15.76
C LEU A 377 22.72 -5.93 14.75
N THR A 378 21.69 -6.77 14.85
CA THR A 378 20.46 -6.65 14.06
C THR A 378 19.26 -6.51 14.99
N VAL A 379 18.40 -5.54 14.71
CA VAL A 379 17.13 -5.29 15.43
C VAL A 379 15.96 -5.57 14.49
N ARG A 380 15.00 -6.39 14.92
CA ARG A 380 13.79 -6.75 14.14
C ARG A 380 12.66 -7.21 15.05
N LEU A 381 11.40 -7.05 14.62
CA LEU A 381 10.27 -7.66 15.32
C LEU A 381 10.21 -9.18 15.13
N GLU A 382 9.84 -9.89 16.18
CA GLU A 382 9.57 -11.32 16.13
C GLU A 382 8.21 -11.62 16.77
N ALA A 383 7.43 -12.48 16.13
CA ALA A 383 6.32 -13.18 16.77
C ALA A 383 6.95 -14.40 17.45
N LEU A 384 7.22 -14.28 18.76
CA LEU A 384 8.06 -15.21 19.51
C LEU A 384 7.56 -16.65 19.39
N GLY A 385 8.48 -17.57 19.10
CA GLY A 385 8.15 -18.98 18.86
C GLY A 385 7.41 -19.26 17.54
N ARG A 386 7.26 -18.26 16.66
CA ARG A 386 6.61 -18.42 15.35
C ARG A 386 7.52 -18.00 14.19
N THR A 387 7.76 -16.70 14.02
CA THR A 387 8.57 -16.19 12.91
C THR A 387 9.02 -14.74 13.15
N PRO A 388 10.24 -14.36 12.74
CA PRO A 388 10.58 -12.96 12.57
C PRO A 388 9.81 -12.29 11.43
N PHE A 389 9.60 -10.98 11.50
CA PHE A 389 8.91 -10.25 10.44
C PHE A 389 9.30 -8.77 10.38
N GLY A 390 8.96 -8.12 9.25
CA GLY A 390 9.21 -6.70 9.05
C GLY A 390 10.66 -6.35 8.71
N GLU A 391 10.89 -5.05 8.64
CA GLU A 391 12.19 -4.45 8.42
C GLU A 391 13.19 -4.88 9.50
N ALA A 392 14.41 -5.22 9.07
CA ALA A 392 15.55 -5.45 9.94
C ALA A 392 16.50 -4.25 9.84
N ARG A 393 17.03 -3.78 10.97
CA ARG A 393 18.10 -2.77 11.01
C ARG A 393 19.39 -3.40 11.47
N THR A 394 20.47 -3.25 10.70
CA THR A 394 21.79 -3.78 11.01
C THR A 394 22.83 -2.68 11.08
N PHE A 395 23.44 -2.47 12.25
CA PHE A 395 24.38 -1.39 12.51
C PHE A 395 25.42 -1.82 13.56
N THR A 396 26.48 -1.03 13.68
CA THR A 396 27.58 -1.29 14.61
C THR A 396 27.54 -0.29 15.76
N LEU A 397 27.61 -0.81 16.99
CA LEU A 397 27.87 -0.03 18.19
C LEU A 397 29.36 -0.08 18.52
N GLU A 398 29.97 1.08 18.74
CA GLU A 398 31.40 1.22 19.06
C GLU A 398 31.52 1.86 20.46
N PRO A 399 32.24 1.25 21.42
CA PRO A 399 32.45 1.87 22.72
C PRO A 399 33.41 3.06 22.58
N ALA A 400 32.99 4.23 23.07
CA ALA A 400 33.80 5.44 23.01
C ALA A 400 35.09 5.30 23.83
N GLY A 401 36.21 5.79 23.28
CA GLY A 401 37.51 5.82 23.96
C GLY A 401 38.41 4.60 23.74
N ASN A 402 38.16 3.79 22.71
CA ASN A 402 39.09 2.78 22.20
C ASN A 402 39.82 3.26 20.93
#